data_AF-A0A9E0UUV8-F1
#
_entry.id   AF-A0A9E0UUV8-F1
#
_cell.length_a   1.000
_cell.length_b   1.000
_cell.length_c   1.000
_cell.angle_alpha   90.00
_cell.angle_beta   90.00
_cell.angle_gamma   90.00
#
_symmetry.space_group_name_H-M   'P 1'
#
loop_
_entity.id
_entity.type
_entity.pdbx_description
1 polymer ?
#
loop_
_entity_poly.entity_id
_entity_poly.type
_entity_poly.pdbx_seq_one_letter_code
_entity_poly.pdbx_strand_id
1 'polypeptide(L)'
;MAQRKKNRDVKFIIYQVLYIFVICIVALKGANLDLTEVINKDKVVEKSYADSLKAYLDSLIALGLVPKIQFDTTNISKIDPNLIAQLQQKIQVMQTQVTSVNTNTSTITQQNPLVEQQKKPDEVKKDPGEMQEIRIGNIVLYQYTENSLNNPYDTPLEIVGITTIPAKSTKSFTTGGQSSVTIKVGSSSKTVELKPNEKPKISISRVTNMGEDVSIRTLQSVTGFRVVISDDFPGQLDVKFSGPVEVKNAGQNTYDITMKAFGSKSAFDNFSSGKDSPYSVGFTVTVKDKIAGHTVTGQQSFIFGDW
;
A
#
# COMPACT_ATOMS: atom_id res chain seq x y z
N MET A 1 -10.93 -66.67 15.09
CA MET A 1 -10.67 -65.21 15.27
C MET A 1 -9.24 -64.77 14.93
N ALA A 2 -8.24 -65.65 14.82
CA ALA A 2 -6.84 -65.25 14.58
C ALA A 2 -6.54 -64.70 13.16
N GLN A 3 -7.32 -65.10 12.15
CA GLN A 3 -7.05 -64.76 10.74
C GLN A 3 -7.36 -63.30 10.37
N ARG A 4 -8.32 -62.66 11.06
CA ARG A 4 -8.68 -61.23 10.82
C ARG A 4 -7.64 -60.24 11.36
N LYS A 5 -6.95 -60.55 12.45
CA LYS A 5 -5.87 -59.69 13.00
C LYS A 5 -4.66 -59.65 12.06
N LYS A 6 -4.24 -60.81 11.53
CA LYS A 6 -3.09 -60.94 10.63
C LYS A 6 -3.26 -60.11 9.34
N ASN A 7 -4.47 -60.06 8.78
CA ASN A 7 -4.75 -59.28 7.56
C ASN A 7 -4.82 -57.75 7.79
N ARG A 8 -5.06 -57.30 9.04
CA ARG A 8 -5.07 -55.87 9.38
C ARG A 8 -3.66 -55.35 9.59
N ASP A 9 -2.80 -56.13 10.25
CA ASP A 9 -1.40 -55.77 10.48
C ASP A 9 -0.61 -55.71 9.15
N VAL A 10 -0.87 -56.64 8.23
CA VAL A 10 -0.22 -56.62 6.90
C VAL A 10 -0.62 -55.37 6.11
N LYS A 11 -1.89 -54.95 6.16
CA LYS A 11 -2.32 -53.69 5.51
C LYS A 11 -1.64 -52.48 6.14
N PHE A 12 -1.52 -52.44 7.46
CA PHE A 12 -0.87 -51.34 8.17
C PHE A 12 0.62 -51.23 7.83
N ILE A 13 1.32 -52.37 7.74
CA ILE A 13 2.73 -52.43 7.33
C ILE A 13 2.89 -51.95 5.88
N ILE A 14 2.00 -52.37 4.97
CA ILE A 14 2.05 -51.92 3.57
C ILE A 14 1.86 -50.40 3.46
N TYR A 15 0.91 -49.81 4.21
CA TYR A 15 0.72 -48.35 4.21
C TYR A 15 1.91 -47.58 4.78
N GLN A 16 2.54 -48.10 5.85
CA GLN A 16 3.73 -47.50 6.44
C GLN A 16 4.92 -47.51 5.46
N VAL A 17 5.15 -48.62 4.77
CA VAL A 17 6.21 -48.75 3.76
C VAL A 17 5.95 -47.84 2.55
N LEU A 18 4.70 -47.75 2.10
CA LEU A 18 4.32 -46.87 0.99
C LEU A 18 4.52 -45.40 1.34
N TYR A 19 4.22 -45.01 2.59
CA TYR A 19 4.41 -43.64 3.08
C TYR A 19 5.89 -43.25 3.13
N ILE A 20 6.76 -44.14 3.64
CA ILE A 20 8.22 -43.93 3.65
C ILE A 20 8.76 -43.85 2.22
N PHE A 21 8.26 -44.67 1.29
CA PHE A 21 8.67 -44.64 -0.11
C PHE A 21 8.31 -43.32 -0.81
N VAL A 22 7.10 -42.78 -0.58
CA VAL A 22 6.68 -41.48 -1.11
C VAL A 22 7.55 -40.35 -0.56
N ILE A 23 7.87 -40.37 0.74
CA ILE A 23 8.78 -39.37 1.35
C ILE A 23 10.17 -39.45 0.72
N CYS A 24 10.71 -40.65 0.49
CA CYS A 24 12.00 -40.82 -0.17
C CYS A 24 11.99 -40.30 -1.62
N ILE A 25 10.91 -40.50 -2.38
CA ILE A 25 10.78 -39.94 -3.74
C ILE A 25 10.67 -38.42 -3.71
N VAL A 26 9.91 -37.85 -2.77
CA VAL A 26 9.79 -36.39 -2.60
C VAL A 26 11.11 -35.79 -2.17
N ALA A 27 11.90 -36.47 -1.32
CA ALA A 27 13.23 -36.03 -0.94
C ALA A 27 14.23 -36.13 -2.11
N LEU A 28 14.22 -37.24 -2.86
CA LEU A 28 15.07 -37.44 -4.05
C LEU A 28 14.73 -36.45 -5.18
N LYS A 29 13.44 -36.14 -5.39
CA LYS A 29 13.01 -35.12 -6.36
C LYS A 29 13.16 -33.68 -5.82
N GLY A 30 13.03 -33.48 -4.52
CA GLY A 30 13.20 -32.20 -3.83
C GLY A 30 14.66 -31.79 -3.69
N ALA A 31 15.60 -32.73 -3.76
CA ALA A 31 17.04 -32.47 -3.81
C ALA A 31 17.51 -31.80 -5.11
N ASN A 32 16.63 -31.63 -6.10
CA ASN A 32 16.88 -30.90 -7.34
C ASN A 32 16.03 -29.61 -7.44
N LEU A 33 15.73 -28.97 -6.31
CA LEU A 33 15.20 -27.60 -6.29
C LEU A 33 16.36 -26.62 -6.49
N ASP A 34 16.42 -26.03 -7.68
CA ASP A 34 17.34 -24.95 -8.00
C ASP A 34 16.92 -23.67 -7.24
N LEU A 35 17.59 -23.40 -6.12
CA LEU A 35 17.35 -22.21 -5.28
C LEU A 35 17.85 -20.90 -5.91
N THR A 36 18.47 -20.95 -7.08
CA THR A 36 19.03 -19.79 -7.78
C THR A 36 17.92 -18.81 -8.23
N GLU A 37 16.70 -19.30 -8.48
CA GLU A 37 15.56 -18.45 -8.88
C GLU A 37 15.04 -17.58 -7.71
N VAL A 38 15.13 -18.07 -6.47
CA VAL A 38 14.69 -17.34 -5.28
C VAL A 38 15.67 -16.22 -4.92
N ILE A 39 16.98 -16.47 -5.08
CA ILE A 39 18.03 -15.46 -4.82
C ILE A 39 17.99 -14.32 -5.86
N ASN A 40 17.58 -14.61 -7.10
CA ASN A 40 17.46 -13.58 -8.14
C ASN A 40 16.26 -12.64 -7.91
N LYS A 41 15.16 -13.10 -7.31
CA LYS A 41 13.99 -12.22 -7.07
C LYS A 41 14.29 -11.08 -6.09
N ASP A 42 15.04 -11.33 -5.03
CA ASP A 42 15.41 -10.27 -4.07
C ASP A 42 16.32 -9.20 -4.70
N LYS A 43 17.28 -9.61 -5.55
CA LYS A 43 18.10 -8.67 -6.33
C LYS A 43 17.30 -7.87 -7.37
N VAL A 44 16.27 -8.46 -7.97
CA VAL A 44 15.40 -7.78 -8.95
C VAL A 44 14.54 -6.72 -8.27
N VAL A 45 14.09 -6.98 -7.04
CA VAL A 45 13.32 -6.03 -6.22
C VAL A 45 14.17 -4.82 -5.84
N GLU A 46 15.41 -5.00 -5.37
CA GLU A 46 16.33 -3.89 -5.09
C GLU A 46 16.62 -3.03 -6.33
N LYS A 47 16.79 -3.66 -7.50
CA LYS A 47 17.06 -2.97 -8.77
C LYS A 47 15.86 -2.14 -9.24
N SER A 48 14.64 -2.63 -9.02
CA SER A 48 13.40 -1.91 -9.36
C SER A 48 13.19 -0.64 -8.54
N TYR A 49 13.54 -0.64 -7.24
CA TYR A 49 13.49 0.57 -6.41
C TYR A 49 14.54 1.62 -6.82
N ALA A 50 15.74 1.16 -7.18
CA ALA A 50 16.81 2.04 -7.65
C ALA A 50 16.46 2.71 -9.00
N ASP A 51 15.89 1.96 -9.94
CA ASP A 51 15.46 2.49 -11.24
C ASP A 51 14.28 3.47 -11.11
N SER A 52 13.36 3.23 -10.16
CA SER A 52 12.23 4.13 -9.88
C SER A 52 12.69 5.46 -9.28
N LEU A 53 13.65 5.43 -8.35
CA LEU A 53 14.22 6.65 -7.77
C LEU A 53 15.03 7.43 -8.81
N LYS A 54 15.79 6.72 -9.66
CA LYS A 54 16.54 7.34 -10.76
C LYS A 54 15.61 8.04 -11.76
N ALA A 55 14.54 7.38 -12.20
CA ALA A 55 13.56 7.98 -13.12
C ALA A 55 12.90 9.24 -12.54
N TYR A 56 12.64 9.25 -11.22
CA TYR A 56 12.13 10.42 -10.52
C TYR A 56 13.16 11.56 -10.45
N LEU A 57 14.44 11.25 -10.15
CA LEU A 57 15.53 12.23 -10.14
C LEU A 57 15.79 12.81 -11.53
N ASP A 58 15.81 11.98 -12.56
CA ASP A 58 15.98 12.41 -13.96
C ASP A 58 14.82 13.32 -14.41
N SER A 59 13.60 13.05 -13.94
CA SER A 59 12.43 13.92 -14.19
C SER A 59 12.54 15.27 -13.48
N LEU A 60 13.08 15.31 -12.25
CA LEU A 60 13.30 16.56 -11.51
C LEU A 60 14.41 17.41 -12.14
N ILE A 61 15.48 16.78 -12.63
CA ILE A 61 16.57 17.45 -13.34
C ILE A 61 16.08 18.00 -14.70
N ALA A 62 15.27 17.24 -15.43
CA ALA A 62 14.65 17.70 -16.68
C ALA A 62 13.72 18.91 -16.49
N LEU A 63 13.19 19.10 -15.27
CA LEU A 63 12.42 20.27 -14.87
C LEU A 63 13.29 21.44 -14.37
N GLY A 64 14.63 21.34 -14.44
CA GLY A 64 15.57 22.38 -14.04
C GLY A 64 15.74 22.53 -12.52
N LEU A 65 15.24 21.58 -11.73
CA LEU A 65 15.36 21.58 -10.28
C LEU A 65 16.59 20.76 -9.87
N VAL A 66 17.38 21.27 -8.91
CA VAL A 66 18.53 20.54 -8.33
C VAL A 66 18.08 19.90 -7.01
N PRO A 67 17.71 18.61 -7.00
CA PRO A 67 17.21 17.96 -5.79
C PRO A 67 18.34 17.78 -4.76
N LYS A 68 18.13 18.31 -3.55
CA LYS A 68 19.01 18.06 -2.40
C LYS A 68 18.53 16.82 -1.65
N ILE A 69 19.17 15.68 -1.88
CA ILE A 69 18.86 14.43 -1.17
C ILE A 69 19.55 14.46 0.20
N GLN A 70 18.79 14.28 1.28
CA GLN A 70 19.29 14.10 2.64
C GLN A 70 18.63 12.84 3.22
N PHE A 71 19.42 11.96 3.84
CA PHE A 71 18.86 10.85 4.60
C PHE A 71 18.52 11.31 6.01
N ASP A 72 17.33 10.97 6.47
CA ASP A 72 16.99 11.10 7.88
C ASP A 72 17.68 9.97 8.66
N THR A 73 18.69 10.35 9.42
CA THR A 73 19.52 9.46 10.22
C THR A 73 19.02 9.37 11.67
N THR A 74 17.74 9.61 11.96
CA THR A 74 17.25 9.60 13.36
C THR A 74 17.05 8.20 13.96
N ASN A 75 17.15 7.11 13.18
CA ASN A 75 17.00 5.71 13.63
C ASN A 75 18.17 4.79 13.23
N ILE A 76 19.42 5.17 13.54
CA ILE A 76 20.64 4.43 13.09
C ILE A 76 21.14 3.32 14.01
N SER A 77 20.40 2.88 15.03
CA SER A 77 20.94 1.90 15.99
C SER A 77 21.08 0.47 15.45
N LYS A 78 20.85 0.22 14.15
CA LYS A 78 20.94 -1.12 13.52
C LYS A 78 21.65 -1.19 12.16
N ILE A 79 22.26 -0.11 11.67
CA ILE A 79 22.89 -0.11 10.34
C ILE A 79 24.42 -0.01 10.50
N ASP A 80 25.14 -0.92 9.83
CA ASP A 80 26.61 -0.98 9.85
C ASP A 80 27.22 0.37 9.41
N PRO A 81 28.08 1.00 10.24
CA PRO A 81 28.73 2.29 9.92
C PRO A 81 29.50 2.28 8.59
N ASN A 82 30.05 1.13 8.18
CA ASN A 82 30.78 1.00 6.92
C ASN A 82 29.86 1.09 5.70
N LEU A 83 28.61 0.64 5.81
CA LEU A 83 27.63 0.72 4.73
C LEU A 83 27.18 2.16 4.50
N ILE A 84 27.05 2.95 5.58
CA ILE A 84 26.69 4.37 5.52
C ILE A 84 27.81 5.18 4.85
N ALA A 85 29.07 4.92 5.20
CA ALA A 85 30.22 5.59 4.58
C ALA A 85 30.31 5.28 3.06
N GLN A 86 30.04 4.04 2.66
CA GLN A 86 30.00 3.67 1.23
C GLN A 86 28.83 4.32 0.48
N LEU A 87 27.65 4.42 1.09
CA LEU A 87 26.49 5.09 0.49
C LEU A 87 26.72 6.60 0.34
N GLN A 88 27.34 7.25 1.34
CA GLN A 88 27.72 8.65 1.26
C GLN A 88 28.75 8.91 0.15
N GLN A 89 29.77 8.06 0.01
CA GLN A 89 30.72 8.15 -1.11
C GLN A 89 30.03 7.98 -2.47
N LYS A 90 29.13 7.01 -2.63
CA LYS A 90 28.39 6.82 -3.89
C LYS A 90 27.53 8.03 -4.24
N ILE A 91 26.90 8.67 -3.25
CA ILE A 91 26.10 9.88 -3.48
C ILE A 91 26.98 11.08 -3.85
N GLN A 92 28.15 11.22 -3.23
CA GLN A 92 29.08 12.30 -3.58
C GLN A 92 29.60 12.16 -5.02
N VAL A 93 29.83 10.93 -5.48
CA VAL A 93 30.16 10.62 -6.89
C VAL A 93 28.98 10.90 -7.82
N MET A 94 27.75 10.59 -7.40
CA MET A 94 26.53 10.88 -8.18
C MET A 94 26.29 12.40 -8.29
N GLN A 95 26.48 13.16 -7.21
CA GLN A 95 26.36 14.63 -7.21
C GLN A 95 27.45 15.30 -8.04
N THR A 96 28.68 14.79 -8.03
CA THR A 96 29.75 15.32 -8.89
C THR A 96 29.51 15.01 -10.36
N GLN A 97 28.96 13.84 -10.71
CA GLN A 97 28.59 13.51 -12.10
C GLN A 97 27.47 14.41 -12.65
N VAL A 98 26.46 14.76 -11.83
CA VAL A 98 25.36 15.67 -12.23
C VAL A 98 25.87 17.12 -12.42
N THR A 99 26.95 17.51 -11.72
CA THR A 99 27.56 18.84 -11.89
C THR A 99 28.43 18.93 -13.15
N SER A 100 29.05 17.83 -13.58
CA SER A 100 29.94 17.79 -14.76
C SER A 100 29.24 17.76 -16.13
N VAL A 101 27.91 17.52 -16.19
CA VAL A 101 27.15 17.64 -17.45
C VAL A 101 26.87 19.11 -17.82
N ASN A 102 27.02 20.04 -16.86
CA ASN A 102 26.78 21.48 -17.06
C ASN A 102 28.04 22.30 -17.42
N THR A 103 29.22 21.68 -17.60
CA THR A 103 30.48 22.41 -17.88
C THR A 103 30.96 22.35 -19.33
N ASN A 104 30.21 21.74 -20.26
CA ASN A 104 30.64 21.61 -21.67
C ASN A 104 30.08 22.67 -22.63
N THR A 105 29.86 23.89 -22.16
CA THR A 105 29.71 25.07 -23.04
C THR A 105 30.39 26.27 -22.41
N SER A 106 31.73 26.30 -22.40
CA SER A 106 32.51 27.53 -22.18
C SER A 106 33.99 27.31 -22.49
N THR A 107 34.36 27.34 -23.77
CA THR A 107 35.68 27.79 -24.20
C THR A 107 35.56 28.46 -25.56
N ILE A 108 35.80 29.78 -25.62
CA ILE A 108 36.63 30.47 -26.63
C ILE A 108 36.84 31.93 -26.13
N THR A 109 38.08 32.15 -25.67
CA THR A 109 38.97 33.34 -25.71
C THR A 109 38.59 34.72 -25.12
N GLN A 110 39.24 35.01 -24.00
CA GLN A 110 40.12 36.17 -23.68
C GLN A 110 40.10 37.42 -24.59
N GLN A 111 39.82 38.59 -24.01
CA GLN A 111 40.81 39.65 -23.70
C GLN A 111 40.09 40.89 -23.10
N ASN A 112 40.54 41.32 -21.91
CA ASN A 112 40.36 42.68 -21.38
C ASN A 112 41.47 43.59 -21.95
N PRO A 113 41.46 44.94 -21.83
CA PRO A 113 40.65 45.78 -20.91
C PRO A 113 40.07 47.08 -21.53
N LEU A 114 39.12 47.73 -20.84
CA LEU A 114 39.16 49.15 -20.41
C LEU A 114 37.76 49.71 -20.08
N VAL A 115 37.71 50.23 -18.85
CA VAL A 115 36.91 51.29 -18.24
C VAL A 115 36.02 52.14 -19.19
N GLU A 116 34.78 52.36 -18.71
CA GLU A 116 34.07 53.64 -18.58
C GLU A 116 32.65 53.72 -19.18
N GLN A 117 31.78 54.36 -18.37
CA GLN A 117 30.54 55.06 -18.69
C GLN A 117 29.19 54.32 -18.61
N GLN A 118 28.51 54.68 -17.52
CA GLN A 118 27.07 54.66 -17.30
C GLN A 118 26.27 55.07 -18.54
N LYS A 119 25.32 54.22 -18.96
CA LYS A 119 24.05 54.65 -19.56
C LYS A 119 22.94 53.73 -19.05
N LYS A 120 21.86 54.36 -18.54
CA LYS A 120 20.61 53.71 -18.13
C LYS A 120 20.08 52.84 -19.28
N PRO A 121 19.62 51.60 -19.04
CA PRO A 121 18.80 50.91 -20.02
C PRO A 121 17.39 51.53 -20.01
N ASP A 122 16.99 52.03 -21.17
CA ASP A 122 15.62 52.39 -21.48
C ASP A 122 14.68 51.21 -21.25
N GLU A 123 13.48 51.50 -20.76
CA GLU A 123 12.38 50.55 -20.62
C GLU A 123 12.05 49.92 -21.99
N VAL A 124 12.51 48.69 -22.20
CA VAL A 124 11.93 47.82 -23.22
C VAL A 124 10.54 47.44 -22.74
N LYS A 125 9.52 48.13 -23.28
CA LYS A 125 8.14 47.65 -23.29
C LYS A 125 8.15 46.23 -23.85
N LYS A 126 8.01 45.24 -22.98
CA LYS A 126 7.71 43.86 -23.38
C LYS A 126 6.32 43.86 -24.00
N ASP A 127 6.25 43.46 -25.26
CA ASP A 127 5.01 43.04 -25.90
C ASP A 127 4.30 42.00 -25.01
N PRO A 128 3.03 42.22 -24.64
CA PRO A 128 2.24 41.23 -23.94
C PRO A 128 1.56 40.34 -24.97
N GLY A 129 2.14 39.19 -25.32
CA GLY A 129 1.44 38.40 -26.35
C GLY A 129 2.06 37.13 -26.88
N GLU A 130 2.78 36.34 -26.09
CA GLU A 130 2.81 34.89 -26.35
C GLU A 130 2.49 34.19 -25.04
N MET A 131 1.19 34.06 -24.78
CA MET A 131 0.67 33.18 -23.74
C MET A 131 1.08 31.77 -24.15
N GLN A 132 2.17 31.26 -23.57
CA GLN A 132 2.60 29.88 -23.78
C GLN A 132 1.39 28.98 -23.56
N GLU A 133 1.01 28.22 -24.58
CA GLU A 133 -0.18 27.37 -24.55
C GLU A 133 -0.04 26.39 -23.39
N ILE A 134 -0.87 26.57 -22.35
CA ILE A 134 -0.79 25.75 -21.15
C ILE A 134 -1.29 24.35 -21.51
N ARG A 135 -0.38 23.38 -21.54
CA ARG A 135 -0.74 21.97 -21.72
C ARG A 135 -1.11 21.36 -20.39
N ILE A 136 -2.39 21.01 -20.23
CA ILE A 136 -2.90 20.31 -19.06
C ILE A 136 -2.42 18.86 -19.11
N GLY A 137 -1.62 18.46 -18.12
CA GLY A 137 -1.04 17.13 -17.99
C GLY A 137 -2.07 16.01 -17.83
N ASN A 138 -1.60 14.78 -17.63
CA ASN A 138 -2.47 13.63 -17.35
C ASN A 138 -2.89 13.66 -15.89
N ILE A 139 -4.16 13.94 -15.66
CA ILE A 139 -4.77 14.04 -14.34
C ILE A 139 -5.62 12.78 -14.14
N VAL A 140 -5.48 12.13 -12.99
CA VAL A 140 -6.29 10.97 -12.60
C VAL A 140 -7.16 11.39 -11.44
N LEU A 141 -8.47 11.31 -11.61
CA LEU A 141 -9.47 11.59 -10.58
C LEU A 141 -10.40 10.40 -10.46
N TYR A 142 -10.98 10.22 -9.27
CA TYR A 142 -11.93 9.15 -8.97
C TYR A 142 -13.30 9.74 -8.63
N GLN A 143 -14.37 9.03 -8.94
CA GLN A 143 -15.75 9.36 -8.55
C GLN A 143 -15.96 9.10 -7.05
N TYR A 144 -16.83 9.86 -6.39
CA TYR A 144 -17.18 9.64 -4.98
C TYR A 144 -15.97 9.50 -4.03
N THR A 145 -14.96 10.36 -4.22
CA THR A 145 -13.72 10.31 -3.45
C THR A 145 -13.22 11.74 -3.18
N GLU A 146 -12.51 11.93 -2.08
CA GLU A 146 -11.69 13.13 -1.88
C GLU A 146 -10.44 13.07 -2.76
N ASN A 147 -10.43 13.86 -3.83
CA ASN A 147 -9.30 13.97 -4.74
C ASN A 147 -8.43 15.16 -4.33
N SER A 148 -7.11 15.04 -4.53
CA SER A 148 -6.19 16.15 -4.33
C SER A 148 -5.47 16.44 -5.64
N LEU A 149 -5.49 17.71 -6.05
CA LEU A 149 -4.85 18.14 -7.28
C LEU A 149 -3.89 19.30 -6.98
N ASN A 150 -2.66 19.17 -7.50
CA ASN A 150 -1.68 20.22 -7.49
C ASN A 150 -1.84 21.08 -8.75
N ASN A 151 -1.89 22.39 -8.58
CA ASN A 151 -1.83 23.37 -9.65
C ASN A 151 -0.38 23.88 -9.81
N PRO A 152 0.39 23.38 -10.80
CA PRO A 152 1.76 23.82 -11.04
C PRO A 152 1.83 25.15 -11.80
N TYR A 153 0.71 25.70 -12.26
CA TYR A 153 0.67 26.87 -13.12
C TYR A 153 0.66 28.18 -12.32
N ASP A 154 1.06 29.26 -12.98
CA ASP A 154 1.05 30.63 -12.43
C ASP A 154 -0.35 31.28 -12.48
N THR A 155 -1.34 30.56 -13.03
CA THR A 155 -2.74 30.96 -13.06
C THR A 155 -3.60 29.97 -12.25
N PRO A 156 -4.77 30.40 -11.73
CA PRO A 156 -5.68 29.49 -11.06
C PRO A 156 -6.16 28.37 -11.99
N LEU A 157 -6.27 27.17 -11.43
CA LEU A 157 -6.85 26.01 -12.10
C LEU A 157 -8.29 25.85 -11.61
N GLU A 158 -9.24 25.96 -12.52
CA GLU A 158 -10.65 25.77 -12.24
C GLU A 158 -11.07 24.34 -12.59
N ILE A 159 -11.69 23.65 -11.64
CA ILE A 159 -12.44 22.42 -11.87
C ILE A 159 -13.90 22.84 -11.94
N VAL A 160 -14.40 22.93 -13.17
CA VAL A 160 -15.69 23.55 -13.48
C VAL A 160 -16.80 22.92 -12.64
N GLY A 161 -17.51 23.76 -11.89
CA GLY A 161 -18.63 23.35 -11.04
C GLY A 161 -18.26 22.71 -9.70
N ILE A 162 -16.97 22.59 -9.36
CA ILE A 162 -16.52 22.00 -8.08
C ILE A 162 -15.70 22.99 -7.27
N THR A 163 -14.57 23.45 -7.80
CA THR A 163 -13.61 24.25 -7.02
C THR A 163 -12.60 24.95 -7.92
N THR A 164 -11.98 26.00 -7.38
CA THR A 164 -10.81 26.64 -7.97
C THR A 164 -9.60 26.43 -7.06
N ILE A 165 -8.50 26.03 -7.67
CA ILE A 165 -7.20 25.80 -7.04
C ILE A 165 -6.31 27.00 -7.35
N PRO A 166 -5.87 27.78 -6.35
CA PRO A 166 -4.96 28.91 -6.56
C PRO A 166 -3.68 28.51 -7.31
N ALA A 167 -3.02 29.49 -7.94
CA ALA A 167 -1.73 29.29 -8.59
C ALA A 167 -0.71 28.69 -7.61
N LYS A 168 0.14 27.77 -8.11
CA LYS A 168 1.21 27.10 -7.33
C LYS A 168 0.75 26.47 -6.02
N SER A 169 -0.47 25.94 -5.98
CA SER A 169 -1.04 25.36 -4.75
C SER A 169 -1.70 24.02 -4.98
N THR A 170 -1.82 23.23 -3.91
CA THR A 170 -2.56 21.97 -3.89
C THR A 170 -3.85 22.16 -3.11
N LYS A 171 -4.94 21.59 -3.62
CA LYS A 171 -6.23 21.62 -2.93
C LYS A 171 -6.93 20.27 -3.05
N SER A 172 -7.51 19.82 -1.95
CA SER A 172 -8.39 18.66 -1.91
C SER A 172 -9.84 19.08 -2.16
N PHE A 173 -10.60 18.22 -2.84
CA PHE A 173 -12.02 18.43 -3.16
C PHE A 173 -12.71 17.08 -3.37
N THR A 174 -14.00 17.03 -3.07
CA THR A 174 -14.80 15.82 -3.26
C THR A 174 -15.47 15.83 -4.62
N THR A 175 -15.40 14.71 -5.33
CA THR A 175 -16.12 14.46 -6.57
C THR A 175 -17.39 13.64 -6.26
N GLY A 176 -18.48 13.90 -6.99
CA GLY A 176 -19.70 13.09 -6.94
C GLY A 176 -19.75 12.00 -8.01
N GLY A 177 -20.96 11.68 -8.46
CA GLY A 177 -21.24 10.65 -9.49
C GLY A 177 -21.04 11.05 -10.94
N GLN A 178 -20.36 12.16 -11.20
CA GLN A 178 -20.05 12.61 -12.55
C GLN A 178 -18.94 11.74 -13.18
N SER A 179 -19.11 11.35 -14.44
CA SER A 179 -18.15 10.50 -15.16
C SER A 179 -16.93 11.26 -15.69
N SER A 180 -17.02 12.58 -15.79
CA SER A 180 -15.92 13.44 -16.22
C SER A 180 -16.06 14.83 -15.60
N VAL A 181 -14.94 15.57 -15.55
CA VAL A 181 -14.89 16.98 -15.14
C VAL A 181 -14.06 17.76 -16.15
N THR A 182 -14.46 19.01 -16.40
CA THR A 182 -13.67 19.92 -17.23
C THR A 182 -12.74 20.74 -16.34
N ILE A 183 -11.46 20.74 -16.68
CA ILE A 183 -10.42 21.52 -16.02
C ILE A 183 -10.04 22.66 -16.95
N LYS A 184 -10.00 23.89 -16.41
CA LYS A 184 -9.60 25.10 -17.14
C LYS A 184 -8.39 25.74 -16.47
N VAL A 185 -7.42 26.16 -17.28
CA VAL A 185 -6.25 26.92 -16.83
C VAL A 185 -5.95 27.97 -17.91
N GLY A 186 -6.12 29.25 -17.58
CA GLY A 186 -6.02 30.33 -18.57
C GLY A 186 -7.02 30.14 -19.71
N SER A 187 -6.53 30.11 -20.95
CA SER A 187 -7.32 29.84 -22.16
C SER A 187 -7.50 28.36 -22.48
N SER A 188 -6.76 27.47 -21.81
CA SER A 188 -6.80 26.03 -22.07
C SER A 188 -7.90 25.34 -21.27
N SER A 189 -8.58 24.38 -21.89
CA SER A 189 -9.54 23.50 -21.23
C SER A 189 -9.31 22.03 -21.60
N LYS A 190 -9.44 21.13 -20.63
CA LYS A 190 -9.34 19.69 -20.83
C LYS A 190 -10.43 18.97 -20.04
N THR A 191 -11.13 18.04 -20.69
CA THR A 191 -12.03 17.12 -20.01
C THR A 191 -11.24 15.92 -19.50
N VAL A 192 -11.40 15.60 -18.23
CA VAL A 192 -10.76 14.48 -17.54
C VAL A 192 -11.85 13.49 -17.13
N GLU A 193 -11.70 12.24 -17.54
CA GLU A 193 -12.61 11.16 -17.11
C GLU A 193 -12.29 10.74 -15.67
N LEU A 194 -13.33 10.56 -14.88
CA LEU A 194 -13.23 10.09 -13.50
C LEU A 194 -13.30 8.57 -13.50
N LYS A 195 -12.29 7.95 -12.92
CA LYS A 195 -12.30 6.51 -12.65
C LYS A 195 -13.38 6.17 -11.61
N PRO A 196 -14.06 5.03 -11.74
CA PRO A 196 -14.96 4.58 -10.70
C PRO A 196 -14.19 4.33 -9.39
N ASN A 197 -14.81 4.63 -8.26
CA ASN A 197 -14.36 4.17 -6.96
C ASN A 197 -14.86 2.74 -6.78
N GLU A 198 -13.94 1.79 -6.61
CA GLU A 198 -14.28 0.38 -6.47
C GLU A 198 -14.84 0.08 -5.07
N LYS A 199 -15.53 -1.04 -4.91
CA LYS A 199 -16.05 -1.43 -3.59
C LYS A 199 -14.91 -1.98 -2.71
N PRO A 200 -14.91 -1.66 -1.40
CA PRO A 200 -13.95 -2.24 -0.47
C PRO A 200 -14.07 -3.76 -0.43
N LYS A 201 -12.95 -4.45 -0.23
CA LYS A 201 -12.90 -5.91 -0.12
C LYS A 201 -12.55 -6.32 1.30
N ILE A 202 -13.35 -7.20 1.89
CA ILE A 202 -13.12 -7.76 3.22
C ILE A 202 -12.56 -9.18 3.05
N SER A 203 -11.35 -9.41 3.56
CA SER A 203 -10.77 -10.74 3.70
C SER A 203 -10.76 -11.13 5.17
N ILE A 204 -11.43 -12.23 5.51
CA ILE A 204 -11.45 -12.77 6.87
C ILE A 204 -10.71 -14.09 6.87
N SER A 205 -9.59 -14.16 7.59
CA SER A 205 -8.75 -15.35 7.71
C SER A 205 -8.83 -15.90 9.12
N ARG A 206 -9.04 -17.21 9.25
CA ARG A 206 -8.94 -17.90 10.54
C ARG A 206 -7.46 -18.06 10.90
N VAL A 207 -7.10 -17.72 12.13
CA VAL A 207 -5.70 -17.77 12.63
C VAL A 207 -5.50 -18.68 13.83
N THR A 208 -6.57 -19.29 14.34
CA THR A 208 -6.50 -20.32 15.40
C THR A 208 -7.36 -21.53 15.07
N ASN A 209 -7.09 -22.64 15.73
CA ASN A 209 -7.90 -23.85 15.62
C ASN A 209 -9.23 -23.67 16.38
N MET A 210 -10.31 -24.15 15.78
CA MET A 210 -11.68 -24.06 16.28
C MET A 210 -12.38 -25.38 16.02
N GLY A 211 -13.29 -25.78 16.91
CA GLY A 211 -13.99 -27.06 16.81
C GLY A 211 -14.52 -27.53 18.16
N GLU A 212 -15.18 -28.68 18.15
CA GLU A 212 -15.75 -29.32 19.33
C GLU A 212 -14.70 -29.58 20.43
N ASP A 213 -13.49 -29.97 20.06
CA ASP A 213 -12.41 -30.24 21.04
C ASP A 213 -11.77 -28.96 21.62
N VAL A 214 -12.15 -27.77 21.13
CA VAL A 214 -11.57 -26.50 21.55
C VAL A 214 -12.44 -25.87 22.61
N SER A 215 -11.85 -25.62 23.78
CA SER A 215 -12.54 -24.94 24.88
C SER A 215 -12.74 -23.46 24.62
N ILE A 216 -13.83 -22.93 25.15
CA ILE A 216 -14.19 -21.52 25.00
C ILE A 216 -13.15 -20.60 25.62
N ARG A 217 -12.57 -20.98 26.77
CA ARG A 217 -11.49 -20.21 27.41
C ARG A 217 -10.29 -20.03 26.51
N THR A 218 -9.95 -21.07 25.72
CA THR A 218 -8.87 -20.98 24.74
C THR A 218 -9.19 -19.90 23.71
N LEU A 219 -10.37 -19.96 23.08
CA LEU A 219 -10.77 -18.99 22.07
C LEU A 219 -10.94 -17.56 22.60
N GLN A 220 -11.28 -17.38 23.88
CA GLN A 220 -11.38 -16.05 24.50
C GLN A 220 -10.03 -15.43 24.90
N SER A 221 -8.93 -16.19 24.81
CA SER A 221 -7.58 -15.74 25.16
C SER A 221 -6.65 -15.56 23.96
N VAL A 222 -7.04 -16.03 22.77
CA VAL A 222 -6.23 -15.94 21.55
C VAL A 222 -6.95 -15.18 20.45
N THR A 223 -6.20 -14.65 19.49
CA THR A 223 -6.79 -14.15 18.24
C THR A 223 -7.35 -15.31 17.45
N GLY A 224 -8.63 -15.26 17.07
CA GLY A 224 -9.26 -16.31 16.27
C GLY A 224 -9.39 -15.99 14.80
N PHE A 225 -9.62 -14.72 14.46
CA PHE A 225 -9.68 -14.25 13.09
C PHE A 225 -8.83 -13.01 12.89
N ARG A 226 -8.30 -12.86 11.67
CA ARG A 226 -7.71 -11.63 11.16
C ARG A 226 -8.56 -11.11 10.01
N VAL A 227 -9.01 -9.87 10.13
CA VAL A 227 -9.78 -9.17 9.11
C VAL A 227 -8.86 -8.16 8.42
N VAL A 228 -8.75 -8.24 7.11
CA VAL A 228 -8.00 -7.31 6.26
C VAL A 228 -8.98 -6.64 5.32
N ILE A 229 -8.99 -5.31 5.30
CA ILE A 229 -9.82 -4.51 4.40
C ILE A 229 -8.92 -3.89 3.33
N SER A 230 -9.21 -4.21 2.07
CA SER A 230 -8.49 -3.70 0.90
C SER A 230 -9.36 -2.70 0.16
N ASP A 231 -8.85 -1.49 0.01
CA ASP A 231 -9.53 -0.36 -0.63
C ASP A 231 -8.48 0.68 -1.06
N ASP A 232 -8.73 1.37 -2.17
CA ASP A 232 -7.83 2.39 -2.71
C ASP A 232 -7.89 3.70 -1.89
N PHE A 233 -8.96 3.91 -1.11
CA PHE A 233 -9.25 5.13 -0.34
C PHE A 233 -9.56 4.83 1.12
N PRO A 234 -8.63 4.26 1.90
CA PRO A 234 -8.92 3.80 3.25
C PRO A 234 -9.33 4.90 4.24
N GLY A 235 -8.97 6.17 3.99
CA GLY A 235 -9.37 7.31 4.83
C GLY A 235 -10.87 7.61 4.84
N GLN A 236 -11.60 7.13 3.83
CA GLN A 236 -13.05 7.36 3.70
C GLN A 236 -13.90 6.20 4.23
N LEU A 237 -13.28 5.14 4.76
CA LEU A 237 -13.97 3.99 5.31
C LEU A 237 -14.40 4.21 6.77
N ASP A 238 -15.60 3.73 7.09
CA ASP A 238 -16.13 3.53 8.45
C ASP A 238 -16.25 2.02 8.68
N VAL A 239 -15.43 1.49 9.59
CA VAL A 239 -15.35 0.06 9.88
C VAL A 239 -15.99 -0.23 11.22
N LYS A 240 -17.00 -1.09 11.24
CA LYS A 240 -17.75 -1.48 12.44
C LYS A 240 -17.75 -2.98 12.62
N PHE A 241 -17.48 -3.40 13.84
CA PHE A 241 -17.57 -4.80 14.26
C PHE A 241 -18.76 -4.96 15.19
N SER A 242 -19.52 -6.03 14.99
CA SER A 242 -20.67 -6.40 15.81
C SER A 242 -20.60 -7.86 16.22
N GLY A 243 -21.07 -8.15 17.43
CA GLY A 243 -20.95 -9.46 18.06
C GLY A 243 -20.06 -9.39 19.31
N PRO A 244 -20.01 -10.48 20.10
CA PRO A 244 -19.25 -10.53 21.33
C PRO A 244 -17.75 -10.77 21.04
N VAL A 245 -17.11 -9.76 20.49
CA VAL A 245 -15.70 -9.79 20.10
C VAL A 245 -14.95 -8.58 20.63
N GLU A 246 -13.68 -8.80 20.94
CA GLU A 246 -12.68 -7.75 21.13
C GLU A 246 -11.91 -7.58 19.82
N VAL A 247 -11.72 -6.33 19.42
CA VAL A 247 -11.06 -5.97 18.17
C VAL A 247 -9.78 -5.22 18.50
N LYS A 248 -8.65 -5.72 18.04
CA LYS A 248 -7.34 -5.07 18.16
C LYS A 248 -6.85 -4.63 16.79
N ASN A 249 -6.40 -3.38 16.69
CA ASN A 249 -5.77 -2.89 15.48
C ASN A 249 -4.38 -3.53 15.36
N ALA A 250 -4.16 -4.32 14.31
CA ALA A 250 -2.93 -5.05 14.05
C ALA A 250 -2.12 -4.44 12.88
N GLY A 251 -2.57 -3.33 12.31
CA GLY A 251 -1.93 -2.65 11.19
C GLY A 251 -2.91 -1.82 10.38
N GLN A 252 -2.43 -1.21 9.29
CA GLN A 252 -3.30 -0.46 8.38
C GLN A 252 -4.41 -1.36 7.83
N ASN A 253 -5.66 -1.00 8.12
CA ASN A 253 -6.86 -1.76 7.74
C ASN A 253 -6.86 -3.24 8.14
N THR A 254 -6.08 -3.60 9.16
CA THR A 254 -5.92 -4.98 9.62
C THR A 254 -6.33 -5.08 11.08
N TYR A 255 -7.25 -6.00 11.38
CA TYR A 255 -7.87 -6.15 12.68
C TYR A 255 -7.80 -7.58 13.15
N ASP A 256 -7.24 -7.78 14.34
CA ASP A 256 -7.23 -9.05 15.04
C ASP A 256 -8.48 -9.15 15.92
N ILE A 257 -9.23 -10.24 15.75
CA ILE A 257 -10.52 -10.49 16.39
C ILE A 257 -10.37 -11.63 17.40
N THR A 258 -10.67 -11.32 18.66
CA THR A 258 -10.72 -12.27 19.77
C THR A 258 -12.13 -12.40 20.28
N MET A 259 -12.57 -13.60 20.63
CA MET A 259 -13.92 -13.82 21.16
C MET A 259 -14.02 -13.31 22.61
N LYS A 260 -15.14 -12.69 22.96
CA LYS A 260 -15.48 -12.19 24.31
C LYS A 260 -16.96 -12.43 24.60
N ALA A 261 -17.38 -13.69 24.58
CA ALA A 261 -18.79 -14.07 24.66
C ALA A 261 -19.29 -14.36 26.09
N PHE A 262 -18.43 -14.85 26.98
CA PHE A 262 -18.83 -15.31 28.30
C PHE A 262 -17.82 -14.90 29.37
N GLY A 263 -18.31 -14.20 30.40
CA GLY A 263 -17.50 -13.77 31.55
C GLY A 263 -17.40 -14.80 32.68
N SER A 264 -18.24 -15.84 32.68
CA SER A 264 -18.28 -16.87 33.73
C SER A 264 -18.84 -18.19 33.21
N LYS A 265 -18.54 -19.30 33.91
CA LYS A 265 -19.04 -20.63 33.54
C LYS A 265 -20.57 -20.66 33.52
N SER A 266 -21.21 -20.02 34.50
CA SER A 266 -22.67 -19.92 34.54
C SER A 266 -23.27 -19.21 33.32
N ALA A 267 -22.60 -18.19 32.76
CA ALA A 267 -23.05 -17.54 31.54
C ALA A 267 -22.98 -18.47 30.32
N PHE A 268 -21.96 -19.33 30.27
CA PHE A 268 -21.87 -20.38 29.26
C PHE A 268 -22.90 -21.48 29.47
N ASP A 269 -23.07 -22.00 30.69
CA ASP A 269 -24.06 -23.03 31.02
C ASP A 269 -25.49 -22.57 30.65
N ASN A 270 -25.80 -21.29 30.87
CA ASN A 270 -27.06 -20.68 30.44
C ASN A 270 -27.21 -20.63 28.91
N PHE A 271 -26.11 -20.39 28.19
CA PHE A 271 -26.11 -20.33 26.74
C PHE A 271 -26.15 -21.71 26.08
N SER A 272 -25.49 -22.71 26.66
CA SER A 272 -25.44 -24.09 26.19
C SER A 272 -26.63 -24.94 26.65
N SER A 273 -27.43 -24.45 27.60
CA SER A 273 -28.62 -25.14 28.10
C SER A 273 -29.53 -25.61 26.96
N GLY A 274 -29.73 -26.92 26.86
CA GLY A 274 -30.57 -27.55 25.82
C GLY A 274 -29.96 -27.57 24.42
N LYS A 275 -28.65 -27.35 24.28
CA LYS A 275 -27.92 -27.42 23.01
C LYS A 275 -26.80 -28.45 23.10
N ASP A 276 -26.53 -29.11 21.99
CA ASP A 276 -25.39 -30.01 21.84
C ASP A 276 -24.19 -29.27 21.23
N SER A 277 -22.99 -29.70 21.64
CA SER A 277 -21.71 -29.26 21.07
C SER A 277 -21.56 -29.71 19.60
N PRO A 278 -20.83 -28.97 18.74
CA PRO A 278 -20.15 -27.71 19.00
C PRO A 278 -21.06 -26.49 18.96
N TYR A 279 -20.81 -25.54 19.86
CA TYR A 279 -21.45 -24.24 19.86
C TYR A 279 -20.78 -23.25 18.92
N SER A 280 -21.53 -22.23 18.53
CA SER A 280 -21.07 -21.19 17.62
C SER A 280 -21.47 -19.81 18.08
N VAL A 281 -20.55 -18.85 17.95
CA VAL A 281 -20.79 -17.43 18.20
C VAL A 281 -20.29 -16.62 17.02
N GLY A 282 -21.23 -15.94 16.35
CA GLY A 282 -20.96 -15.13 15.17
C GLY A 282 -20.48 -13.72 15.50
N PHE A 283 -19.71 -13.15 14.59
CA PHE A 283 -19.45 -11.72 14.52
C PHE A 283 -19.62 -11.24 13.07
N THR A 284 -19.90 -9.96 12.94
CA THR A 284 -20.08 -9.28 11.66
C THR A 284 -19.12 -8.11 11.59
N VAL A 285 -18.45 -7.94 10.46
CA VAL A 285 -17.72 -6.73 10.11
C VAL A 285 -18.47 -6.02 9.00
N THR A 286 -18.76 -4.73 9.19
CA THR A 286 -19.39 -3.86 8.19
C THR A 286 -18.40 -2.76 7.85
N VAL A 287 -18.14 -2.59 6.56
CA VAL A 287 -17.30 -1.53 6.02
C VAL A 287 -18.17 -0.65 5.16
N LYS A 288 -18.25 0.63 5.53
CA LYS A 288 -19.01 1.63 4.78
C LYS A 288 -18.08 2.71 4.26
N ASP A 289 -18.08 2.91 2.95
CA ASP A 289 -17.50 4.10 2.33
C ASP A 289 -18.42 5.29 2.61
N LYS A 290 -17.90 6.30 3.31
CA LYS A 290 -18.67 7.48 3.71
C LYS A 290 -19.04 8.39 2.54
N ILE A 291 -18.29 8.34 1.43
CA ILE A 291 -18.47 9.24 0.28
C ILE A 291 -19.20 8.51 -0.85
N ALA A 292 -18.78 7.29 -1.21
CA ALA A 292 -19.44 6.49 -2.25
C ALA A 292 -20.70 5.76 -1.78
N GLY A 293 -20.92 5.66 -0.46
CA GLY A 293 -22.06 4.94 0.09
C GLY A 293 -21.97 3.42 -0.08
N HIS A 294 -20.85 2.90 -0.61
CA HIS A 294 -20.59 1.47 -0.70
C HIS A 294 -20.62 0.85 0.68
N THR A 295 -21.37 -0.23 0.84
CA THR A 295 -21.41 -0.99 2.09
C THR A 295 -21.11 -2.44 1.78
N VAL A 296 -20.10 -2.99 2.44
CA VAL A 296 -19.70 -4.39 2.34
C VAL A 296 -19.71 -4.99 3.73
N THR A 297 -20.26 -6.20 3.84
CA THR A 297 -20.40 -6.90 5.11
C THR A 297 -19.75 -8.27 5.00
N GLY A 298 -18.97 -8.64 6.00
CA GLY A 298 -18.39 -9.97 6.17
C GLY A 298 -18.85 -10.58 7.49
N GLN A 299 -19.12 -11.88 7.48
CA GLN A 299 -19.56 -12.62 8.67
C GLN A 299 -18.71 -13.87 8.84
N GLN A 300 -18.36 -14.16 10.09
CA GLN A 300 -17.68 -15.38 10.49
C GLN A 300 -18.11 -15.77 11.91
N SER A 301 -17.82 -16.99 12.29
CA SER A 301 -18.20 -17.51 13.60
C SER A 301 -17.08 -18.31 14.25
N PHE A 302 -16.94 -18.13 15.56
CA PHE A 302 -16.12 -18.98 16.41
C PHE A 302 -16.87 -20.27 16.68
N ILE A 303 -16.19 -21.41 16.58
CA ILE A 303 -16.75 -22.74 16.86
C ILE A 303 -15.96 -23.37 18.00
N PHE A 304 -16.64 -23.84 19.05
CA PHE A 304 -16.05 -24.39 20.26
C PHE A 304 -16.97 -25.46 20.86
N GLY A 305 -16.42 -26.38 21.64
CA GLY A 305 -17.23 -27.29 22.45
C GLY A 305 -17.37 -26.79 23.87
N ASP A 306 -16.57 -27.31 24.79
CA ASP A 306 -16.77 -27.08 26.21
C ASP A 306 -16.21 -25.75 26.73
N TRP A 307 -16.44 -25.48 28.02
CA TRP A 307 -15.91 -24.33 28.75
C TRP A 307 -14.38 -24.35 28.88
#